data_AF-U6DCP1-F1
#
_entry.id   AF-U6DCP1-F1
#
_cell.length_a   1.000
_cell.length_b   1.000
_cell.length_c   1.000
_cell.angle_alpha   90.00
_cell.angle_beta   90.00
_cell.angle_gamma   90.00
#
_symmetry.space_group_name_H-M   'P 1'
#
loop_
_entity.id
_entity.type
_entity.pdbx_description
1 polymer ?
#
loop_
_entity_poly.entity_id
_entity_poly.type
_entity_poly.pdbx_seq_one_letter_code
_entity_poly.pdbx_strand_id
1 'polypeptide(L)'
;FVHLDTKQVHFFLSPFQLLEKLKERWLHTGLWHNLELVKTVIVEPQGGEKTDFDELLQVYYDAIKYKGEKDGALLVAVCRGKVSEGLDFSDDNARAVITIGIPFPNVKDLQVELKRQYNDQHSKLRGLLPGRQWYEIQAYRALNQALGRCIRHKNDWGALILVDDRFRSNPSRYISGLSKWVRQQIQHHSTFESALESLAEFSKKHQKVIDVSREDRKFIQDSESTLEVTCLKDSSLTYLSEVTSPLAPENPRKDEAKARVHEHQCHKITKSPSLPRGIISRKEGDDPVLF
;
A
#
# COMPACT_ATOMS: atom_id res chain seq x y z
N PHE A 1 -5.73 -15.12 -14.17
CA PHE A 1 -4.85 -13.99 -13.83
C PHE A 1 -4.74 -12.98 -14.97
N VAL A 2 -4.40 -13.40 -16.19
CA VAL A 2 -4.27 -12.52 -17.38
C VAL A 2 -5.59 -11.91 -17.88
N HIS A 3 -6.73 -12.54 -17.60
CA HIS A 3 -8.08 -12.05 -18.01
C HIS A 3 -8.85 -11.32 -16.91
N LEU A 4 -8.17 -10.98 -15.80
CA LEU A 4 -8.76 -10.09 -14.83
C LEU A 4 -8.64 -8.67 -15.37
N ASP A 5 -9.77 -8.11 -15.80
CA ASP A 5 -9.98 -6.68 -16.14
C ASP A 5 -9.66 -5.73 -14.97
N THR A 6 -9.17 -6.26 -13.85
CA THR A 6 -8.56 -5.48 -12.79
C THR A 6 -7.18 -5.03 -13.25
N LYS A 7 -7.14 -3.78 -13.71
CA LYS A 7 -5.94 -3.06 -14.16
C LYS A 7 -4.73 -3.16 -13.22
N GLN A 8 -4.94 -3.45 -11.92
CA GLN A 8 -3.82 -3.67 -10.99
C GLN A 8 -4.02 -4.84 -10.06
N VAL A 9 -2.91 -5.54 -9.84
CA VAL A 9 -2.79 -6.61 -8.86
C VAL A 9 -1.55 -6.35 -8.02
N HIS A 10 -1.71 -6.27 -6.70
CA HIS A 10 -0.60 -6.38 -5.77
C HIS A 10 -0.42 -7.83 -5.39
N PHE A 11 0.83 -8.26 -5.37
CA PHE A 11 1.19 -9.64 -5.08
C PHE A 11 2.16 -9.62 -3.91
N PHE A 12 1.63 -9.82 -2.71
CA PHE A 12 2.43 -9.89 -1.50
C PHE A 12 2.83 -11.34 -1.22
N LEU A 13 4.14 -11.54 -1.18
CA LEU A 13 4.78 -12.80 -0.84
C LEU A 13 5.36 -12.74 0.57
N SER A 14 5.47 -13.89 1.22
CA SER A 14 6.30 -14.02 2.41
C SER A 14 7.05 -15.34 2.37
N PRO A 15 8.39 -15.36 2.58
CA PRO A 15 9.39 -14.27 2.71
C PRO A 15 10.08 -13.87 1.38
N PHE A 16 11.03 -12.91 1.38
CA PHE A 16 11.85 -12.53 0.20
C PHE A 16 12.49 -13.72 -0.52
N GLN A 17 12.95 -14.73 0.22
CA GLN A 17 13.50 -15.95 -0.37
C GLN A 17 12.48 -16.72 -1.21
N LEU A 18 11.19 -16.67 -0.86
CA LEU A 18 10.12 -17.24 -1.67
C LEU A 18 9.90 -16.39 -2.92
N LEU A 19 9.97 -15.06 -2.80
CA LEU A 19 9.89 -14.16 -3.95
C LEU A 19 10.98 -14.45 -4.97
N GLU A 20 12.25 -14.49 -4.56
CA GLU A 20 13.35 -14.79 -5.49
C GLU A 20 13.20 -16.17 -6.13
N LYS A 21 12.87 -17.21 -5.34
CA LYS A 21 12.63 -18.55 -5.89
C LYS A 21 11.47 -18.60 -6.88
N LEU A 22 10.38 -17.89 -6.60
CA LEU A 22 9.23 -17.81 -7.51
C LEU A 22 9.59 -17.05 -8.78
N LYS A 23 10.29 -15.92 -8.65
CA LYS A 23 10.78 -15.13 -9.78
C LYS A 23 11.71 -15.95 -10.67
N GLU A 24 12.71 -16.63 -10.09
CA GLU A 24 13.60 -17.53 -10.81
C GLU A 24 12.81 -18.60 -11.55
N ARG A 25 11.87 -19.29 -10.87
CA ARG A 25 11.03 -20.31 -11.50
C ARG A 25 10.18 -19.74 -12.64
N TRP A 26 9.61 -18.54 -12.47
CA TRP A 26 8.77 -17.90 -13.49
C TRP A 26 9.58 -17.46 -14.70
N LEU A 27 10.83 -17.02 -14.50
CA LEU A 27 11.76 -16.76 -15.59
C LEU A 27 12.09 -18.05 -16.35
N HIS A 28 12.46 -19.11 -15.64
CA HIS A 28 12.80 -20.41 -16.26
C HIS A 28 11.62 -21.05 -17.02
N THR A 29 10.39 -20.89 -16.53
CA THR A 29 9.19 -21.46 -17.16
C THR A 29 8.59 -20.57 -18.26
N GLY A 30 9.14 -19.37 -18.47
CA GLY A 30 8.57 -18.37 -19.39
C GLY A 30 7.31 -17.67 -18.88
N LEU A 31 6.82 -18.02 -17.68
CA LEU A 31 5.64 -17.40 -17.08
C LEU A 31 5.86 -15.92 -16.79
N TRP A 32 7.08 -15.52 -16.42
CA TRP A 32 7.45 -14.12 -16.24
C TRP A 32 7.22 -13.30 -17.51
N HIS A 33 7.68 -13.82 -18.64
CA HIS A 33 7.50 -13.19 -19.94
C HIS A 33 6.01 -13.07 -20.30
N ASN A 34 5.23 -14.12 -20.06
CA ASN A 34 3.77 -14.09 -20.28
C ASN A 34 3.06 -13.03 -19.42
N LEU A 35 3.54 -12.77 -18.20
CA LEU A 35 3.02 -11.69 -17.37
C LEU A 35 3.40 -10.32 -17.93
N GLU A 36 4.65 -10.16 -18.38
CA GLU A 36 5.15 -8.91 -18.96
C GLU A 36 4.48 -8.54 -20.29
N LEU A 37 3.94 -9.51 -21.04
CA LEU A 37 3.14 -9.24 -22.23
C LEU A 37 1.81 -8.55 -21.90
N VAL A 38 1.33 -8.71 -20.67
CA VAL A 38 -0.01 -8.26 -20.27
C VAL A 38 0.06 -7.05 -19.34
N LYS A 39 1.01 -7.05 -18.39
CA LYS A 39 1.16 -6.00 -17.38
C LYS A 39 2.62 -5.60 -17.21
N THR A 40 2.84 -4.37 -16.77
CA THR A 40 4.16 -3.93 -16.32
C THR A 40 4.47 -4.59 -14.97
N VAL A 41 5.39 -5.55 -14.96
CA VAL A 41 5.76 -6.29 -13.76
C VAL A 41 6.87 -5.58 -13.02
N ILE A 42 6.64 -5.26 -11.75
CA ILE A 42 7.54 -4.50 -10.89
C ILE A 42 7.79 -5.31 -9.63
N VAL A 43 9.03 -5.36 -9.18
CA VAL A 43 9.43 -6.16 -8.01
C VAL A 43 10.03 -5.25 -6.95
N GLU A 44 9.60 -5.40 -5.71
CA GLU A 44 10.19 -4.71 -4.58
C GLU A 44 11.68 -5.08 -4.45
N PRO A 45 12.60 -4.10 -4.48
CA PRO A 45 14.02 -4.37 -4.35
C PRO A 45 14.36 -4.78 -2.91
N GLN A 46 15.30 -5.72 -2.78
CA GLN A 46 15.84 -6.12 -1.47
C GLN A 46 16.90 -5.09 -1.03
N GLY A 47 16.48 -4.09 -0.25
CA GLY A 47 17.35 -2.97 0.11
C GLY A 47 17.39 -1.89 -0.98
N GLY A 48 18.30 -0.92 -0.86
CA GLY A 48 18.42 0.22 -1.78
C GLY A 48 18.03 1.57 -1.17
N GLU A 49 18.53 2.64 -1.77
CA GLU A 49 18.24 4.00 -1.33
C GLU A 49 16.75 4.34 -1.52
N LYS A 50 16.30 5.43 -0.89
CA LYS A 50 14.90 5.86 -1.00
C LYS A 50 14.57 6.31 -2.43
N THR A 51 15.52 6.93 -3.12
CA THR A 51 15.40 7.43 -4.49
C THR A 51 15.04 6.34 -5.48
N ASP A 52 15.75 5.20 -5.45
CA ASP A 52 15.51 4.07 -6.36
C ASP A 52 14.09 3.51 -6.21
N PHE A 53 13.57 3.55 -4.98
CA PHE A 53 12.22 3.08 -4.68
C PHE A 53 11.15 4.06 -5.17
N ASP A 54 11.38 5.36 -5.01
CA ASP A 54 10.46 6.41 -5.48
C ASP A 54 10.38 6.39 -7.03
N GLU A 55 11.50 6.17 -7.73
CA GLU A 55 11.53 6.01 -9.19
C GLU A 55 10.74 4.77 -9.66
N LEU A 56 10.93 3.63 -9.00
CA LEU A 56 10.20 2.40 -9.28
C LEU A 56 8.69 2.57 -9.06
N LEU A 57 8.31 3.31 -8.03
CA LEU A 57 6.90 3.61 -7.74
C LEU A 57 6.31 4.57 -8.77
N GLN A 58 7.10 5.51 -9.29
CA GLN A 58 6.67 6.38 -10.39
C GLN A 58 6.37 5.54 -11.64
N VAL A 59 7.22 4.58 -11.99
CA VAL A 59 6.96 3.64 -13.10
C VAL A 59 5.67 2.85 -12.87
N TYR A 60 5.40 2.43 -11.62
CA TYR A 60 4.15 1.74 -11.26
C TYR A 60 2.92 2.62 -11.53
N TYR A 61 2.92 3.87 -11.05
CA TYR A 61 1.80 4.79 -11.26
C TYR A 61 1.62 5.18 -12.72
N ASP A 62 2.71 5.38 -13.46
CA ASP A 62 2.65 5.72 -14.88
C ASP A 62 2.07 4.57 -15.70
N ALA A 63 2.45 3.32 -15.41
CA ALA A 63 1.88 2.13 -16.06
C ALA A 63 0.37 1.97 -15.81
N ILE A 64 -0.14 2.52 -14.71
CA ILE A 64 -1.56 2.49 -14.36
C ILE A 64 -2.32 3.61 -15.04
N LYS A 65 -1.75 4.82 -14.99
CA LYS A 65 -2.38 6.06 -15.46
C LYS A 65 -2.42 6.12 -16.97
N TYR A 66 -1.32 5.77 -17.62
CA TYR A 66 -1.17 5.82 -19.06
C TYR A 66 -1.45 4.45 -19.64
N LYS A 67 -2.62 4.29 -20.27
CA LYS A 67 -2.93 3.10 -21.06
C LYS A 67 -1.98 3.02 -22.25
N GLY A 68 -0.99 2.14 -22.15
CA GLY A 68 -0.08 1.80 -23.24
C GLY A 68 -0.47 0.48 -23.91
N GLU A 69 0.52 -0.23 -24.44
CA GLU A 69 0.34 -1.59 -24.99
C GLU A 69 -0.07 -2.61 -23.92
N LYS A 70 0.27 -2.35 -22.65
CA LYS A 70 0.01 -3.21 -21.51
C LYS A 70 -1.13 -2.66 -20.66
N ASP A 71 -1.96 -3.54 -20.12
CA ASP A 71 -3.10 -3.18 -19.29
C ASP A 71 -2.71 -3.12 -17.81
N GLY A 72 -2.03 -2.03 -17.44
CA GLY A 72 -1.68 -1.72 -16.05
C GLY A 72 -0.45 -2.45 -15.50
N ALA A 73 -0.40 -2.63 -14.18
CA ALA A 73 0.81 -3.05 -13.47
C ALA A 73 0.57 -4.20 -12.48
N LEU A 74 1.62 -5.00 -12.29
CA LEU A 74 1.73 -6.05 -11.27
C LEU A 74 2.89 -5.69 -10.34
N LEU A 75 2.58 -5.36 -9.09
CA LEU A 75 3.60 -5.11 -8.07
C LEU A 75 3.80 -6.35 -7.20
N VAL A 76 4.98 -6.97 -7.31
CA VAL A 76 5.41 -8.11 -6.52
C VAL A 76 6.22 -7.59 -5.34
N ALA A 77 5.68 -7.70 -4.14
CA ALA A 77 6.25 -7.14 -2.92
C ALA A 77 6.31 -8.18 -1.81
N VAL A 78 7.00 -7.87 -0.72
CA VAL A 78 6.99 -8.70 0.49
C VAL A 78 6.22 -8.07 1.63
N CYS A 79 5.64 -8.91 2.48
CA CYS A 79 5.14 -8.43 3.76
C CYS A 79 6.31 -7.96 4.65
N ARG A 80 6.10 -6.87 5.40
CA ARG A 80 7.12 -6.17 6.20
C ARG A 80 8.22 -5.50 5.36
N GLY A 81 7.96 -5.33 4.07
CA GLY A 81 8.74 -4.51 3.17
C GLY A 81 8.25 -3.06 3.15
N LYS A 82 9.01 -2.20 2.46
CA LYS A 82 8.71 -0.77 2.28
C LYS A 82 7.32 -0.59 1.67
N VAL A 83 6.96 -1.41 0.68
CA VAL A 83 5.66 -1.36 0.00
C VAL A 83 4.51 -1.65 0.97
N SER A 84 4.66 -2.67 1.81
CA SER A 84 3.58 -3.14 2.70
C SER A 84 3.32 -2.26 3.92
N GLU A 85 4.30 -1.44 4.32
CA GLU A 85 4.21 -0.59 5.52
C GLU A 85 3.97 0.89 5.17
N GLY A 86 4.68 1.42 4.17
CA GLY A 86 4.84 2.87 3.95
C GLY A 86 4.05 3.48 2.80
N LEU A 87 3.38 2.68 1.97
CA LEU A 87 2.68 3.18 0.79
C LEU A 87 1.16 3.07 0.87
N ASP A 88 0.51 4.06 0.25
CA ASP A 88 -0.93 4.08 0.04
C ASP A 88 -1.26 3.90 -1.44
N PHE A 89 -2.22 3.01 -1.73
CA PHE A 89 -2.66 2.66 -3.07
C PHE A 89 -4.19 2.71 -3.12
N SER A 90 -4.72 3.92 -3.07
CA SER A 90 -6.16 4.19 -3.17
C SER A 90 -6.68 3.97 -4.58
N ASP A 91 -7.97 3.62 -4.67
CA ASP A 91 -8.71 3.60 -5.93
C ASP A 91 -8.00 2.78 -7.03
N ASP A 92 -7.96 3.30 -8.24
CA ASP A 92 -7.32 2.71 -9.41
C ASP A 92 -5.80 2.50 -9.25
N ASN A 93 -5.20 2.54 -8.04
CA ASN A 93 -3.83 2.12 -7.80
C ASN A 93 -3.71 0.73 -7.19
N ALA A 94 -4.80 0.11 -6.73
CA ALA A 94 -4.86 -1.28 -6.29
C ALA A 94 -6.29 -1.84 -6.33
N ARG A 95 -6.65 -2.61 -7.35
CA ARG A 95 -7.97 -3.28 -7.44
C ARG A 95 -7.97 -4.72 -6.95
N ALA A 96 -6.81 -5.35 -6.85
CA ALA A 96 -6.68 -6.67 -6.25
C ALA A 96 -5.40 -6.76 -5.40
N VAL A 97 -5.50 -7.45 -4.26
CA VAL A 97 -4.38 -7.83 -3.40
C VAL A 97 -4.38 -9.34 -3.26
N ILE A 98 -3.30 -9.96 -3.70
CA ILE A 98 -3.04 -11.39 -3.57
C ILE A 98 -2.00 -11.57 -2.48
N THR A 99 -2.29 -12.43 -1.51
CA THR A 99 -1.34 -12.83 -0.47
C THR A 99 -1.11 -14.33 -0.58
N ILE A 100 0.16 -14.74 -0.67
CA ILE A 100 0.53 -16.15 -0.65
C ILE A 100 1.12 -16.50 0.70
N GLY A 101 0.41 -17.39 1.40
CA GLY A 101 0.79 -17.79 2.74
C GLY A 101 0.47 -16.74 3.80
N ILE A 102 0.81 -17.08 5.05
CA ILE A 102 0.74 -16.18 6.20
C ILE A 102 2.17 -15.77 6.57
N PRO A 103 2.46 -14.45 6.70
CA PRO A 103 3.81 -13.92 6.86
C PRO A 103 4.35 -14.06 8.28
N PHE A 104 4.56 -15.30 8.69
CA PHE A 104 5.13 -15.63 9.98
C PHE A 104 6.59 -15.14 10.10
N PRO A 105 6.98 -14.51 11.22
CA PRO A 105 8.40 -14.25 11.49
C PRO A 105 9.21 -15.55 11.44
N ASN A 106 10.48 -15.48 11.07
CA ASN A 106 11.35 -16.65 11.12
C ASN A 106 11.47 -17.18 12.55
N VAL A 107 11.04 -18.42 12.79
CA VAL A 107 11.12 -19.06 14.12
C VAL A 107 12.55 -19.28 14.58
N LYS A 108 13.52 -19.35 13.66
CA LYS A 108 14.95 -19.54 13.96
C LYS A 108 15.67 -18.22 14.25
N ASP A 109 14.99 -17.09 14.10
CA ASP A 109 15.55 -15.80 14.47
C ASP A 109 15.71 -15.70 15.99
N LEU A 110 16.91 -15.33 16.43
CA LEU A 110 17.25 -15.29 17.86
C LEU A 110 16.37 -14.31 18.64
N GLN A 111 16.04 -13.15 18.06
CA GLN A 111 15.20 -12.17 18.74
C GLN A 111 13.76 -12.67 18.87
N VAL A 112 13.24 -13.32 17.82
CA VAL A 112 11.91 -13.94 17.85
C VAL A 112 11.86 -15.02 18.93
N GLU A 113 12.87 -15.89 18.99
CA GLU A 113 12.90 -16.98 19.97
C GLU A 113 13.00 -16.45 21.41
N LEU A 114 13.97 -15.56 21.68
CA LEU A 114 14.14 -14.96 23.00
C LEU A 114 12.88 -14.18 23.44
N LYS A 115 12.22 -13.48 22.51
CA LYS A 115 11.00 -12.74 22.83
C LYS A 115 9.85 -13.67 23.19
N ARG A 116 9.70 -14.80 22.50
CA ARG A 116 8.69 -15.82 22.82
C ARG A 116 8.93 -16.42 24.20
N GLN A 117 10.16 -16.83 24.50
CA GLN A 117 10.54 -17.37 25.80
C GLN A 117 10.31 -16.37 26.93
N TYR A 118 10.71 -15.11 26.73
CA TYR A 118 10.46 -14.02 27.69
C TYR A 118 8.96 -13.84 27.96
N ASN A 119 8.14 -13.83 26.90
CA ASN A 119 6.70 -13.70 27.03
C ASN A 119 6.08 -14.90 27.77
N ASP A 120 6.55 -16.13 27.52
CA ASP A 120 6.06 -17.32 28.22
C ASP A 120 6.38 -17.26 29.72
N GLN A 121 7.63 -16.89 30.07
CA GLN A 121 8.09 -16.75 31.46
C GLN A 121 7.31 -15.68 32.23
N HIS A 122 6.96 -14.57 31.57
CA HIS A 122 6.32 -13.42 32.21
C HIS A 122 4.82 -13.30 31.92
N SER A 123 4.21 -14.27 31.25
CA SER A 123 2.78 -14.26 30.90
C SER A 123 1.88 -14.10 32.12
N LYS A 124 2.10 -14.92 33.16
CA LYS A 124 1.33 -14.89 34.41
C LYS A 124 1.69 -13.71 35.32
N LEU A 125 2.99 -13.38 35.39
CA LEU A 125 3.51 -12.38 36.34
C LEU A 125 3.24 -10.94 35.89
N ARG A 126 3.30 -10.68 34.58
CA ARG A 126 3.19 -9.34 33.99
C ARG A 126 1.97 -9.18 33.07
N GLY A 127 1.12 -10.20 32.99
CA GLY A 127 -0.03 -10.20 32.08
C GLY A 127 0.36 -10.15 30.59
N LEU A 128 1.57 -10.62 30.25
CA LEU A 128 1.99 -10.65 28.84
C LEU A 128 1.25 -11.75 28.07
N LEU A 129 1.09 -11.52 26.77
CA LEU A 129 0.59 -12.55 25.86
C LEU A 129 1.58 -13.73 25.83
N PRO A 130 1.09 -14.99 25.89
CA PRO A 130 1.94 -16.17 25.66
C PRO A 130 2.74 -16.04 24.36
N GLY A 131 3.97 -16.54 24.35
CA GLY A 131 4.90 -16.42 23.23
C GLY A 131 4.31 -16.89 21.90
N ARG A 132 3.55 -18.00 21.93
CA ARG A 132 2.79 -18.49 20.76
C ARG A 132 1.76 -17.47 20.25
N GLN A 133 0.94 -16.90 21.13
CA GLN A 133 -0.09 -15.93 20.73
C GLN A 133 0.55 -14.64 20.20
N TRP A 134 1.59 -14.15 20.88
CA TRP A 134 2.38 -13.01 20.41
C TRP A 134 2.92 -13.25 19.00
N TYR A 135 3.50 -14.44 18.75
CA TYR A 135 4.06 -14.82 17.46
C TYR A 135 3.01 -14.86 16.34
N GLU A 136 1.84 -15.45 16.59
CA GLU A 136 0.71 -15.45 15.66
C GLU A 136 0.24 -14.02 15.35
N ILE A 137 0.12 -13.17 16.37
CA ILE A 137 -0.26 -11.76 16.21
C ILE A 137 0.74 -11.01 15.30
N GLN A 138 2.04 -11.29 15.41
CA GLN A 138 3.02 -10.65 14.52
C GLN A 138 2.76 -10.99 13.04
N ALA A 139 2.39 -12.23 12.75
CA ALA A 139 2.09 -12.66 11.38
C ALA A 139 0.82 -11.96 10.85
N TYR A 140 -0.24 -11.96 11.65
CA TYR A 140 -1.51 -11.34 11.26
C TYR A 140 -1.47 -9.83 11.19
N ARG A 141 -0.61 -9.16 11.97
CA ARG A 141 -0.37 -7.72 11.83
C ARG A 141 0.16 -7.39 10.43
N ALA A 142 1.20 -8.10 9.99
CA ALA A 142 1.77 -7.89 8.66
C ALA A 142 0.77 -8.25 7.55
N LEU A 143 0.02 -9.35 7.70
CA LEU A 143 -1.00 -9.75 6.73
C LEU A 143 -2.11 -8.69 6.61
N ASN A 144 -2.70 -8.28 7.74
CA ASN A 144 -3.78 -7.30 7.74
C ASN A 144 -3.31 -5.92 7.24
N GLN A 145 -2.05 -5.55 7.50
CA GLN A 145 -1.46 -4.33 6.94
C GLN A 145 -1.37 -4.38 5.42
N ALA A 146 -0.99 -5.52 4.84
CA ALA A 146 -0.95 -5.71 3.38
C ALA A 146 -2.36 -5.71 2.76
N LEU A 147 -3.32 -6.42 3.37
CA LEU A 147 -4.70 -6.46 2.89
C LEU A 147 -5.38 -5.08 2.91
N GLY A 148 -5.09 -4.28 3.95
CA GLY A 148 -5.64 -2.93 4.08
C GLY A 148 -5.08 -1.91 3.08
N ARG A 149 -4.14 -2.28 2.20
CA ARG A 149 -3.53 -1.34 1.24
C ARG A 149 -4.44 -0.93 0.10
N CYS A 150 -5.41 -1.79 -0.27
CA CYS A 150 -6.25 -1.62 -1.46
C CYS A 150 -7.65 -1.06 -1.22
N ILE A 151 -8.05 -0.84 0.05
CA ILE A 151 -9.36 -0.28 0.40
C ILE A 151 -9.13 0.87 1.38
N ARG A 152 -9.33 2.11 0.92
CA ARG A 152 -9.00 3.31 1.72
C ARG A 152 -10.18 4.09 2.24
N HIS A 153 -11.32 4.00 1.57
CA HIS A 153 -12.53 4.67 2.02
C HIS A 153 -13.77 3.84 1.71
N LYS A 154 -14.92 4.26 2.27
CA LYS A 154 -16.21 3.57 2.13
C LYS A 154 -16.69 3.36 0.69
N ASN A 155 -16.23 4.21 -0.24
CA ASN A 155 -16.59 4.13 -1.66
C ASN A 155 -15.54 3.36 -2.49
N ASP A 156 -14.52 2.79 -1.85
CA ASP A 156 -13.44 2.08 -2.51
C ASP A 156 -13.75 0.58 -2.54
N TRP A 157 -13.19 -0.12 -3.52
CA TRP A 157 -13.36 -1.57 -3.64
C TRP A 157 -12.05 -2.23 -4.07
N GLY A 158 -11.80 -3.42 -3.53
CA GLY A 158 -10.64 -4.21 -3.91
C GLY A 158 -10.91 -5.68 -3.66
N ALA A 159 -10.45 -6.54 -4.57
CA ALA A 159 -10.51 -7.97 -4.39
C ALA A 159 -9.35 -8.45 -3.50
N LEU A 160 -9.67 -9.10 -2.38
CA LEU A 160 -8.67 -9.71 -1.50
C LEU A 160 -8.61 -11.22 -1.78
N ILE A 161 -7.44 -11.71 -2.18
CA ILE A 161 -7.22 -13.11 -2.54
C ILE A 161 -6.19 -13.68 -1.57
N LEU A 162 -6.63 -14.60 -0.71
CA LEU A 162 -5.79 -15.29 0.27
C LEU A 162 -5.48 -16.69 -0.25
N VAL A 163 -4.21 -16.97 -0.55
CA VAL A 163 -3.76 -18.27 -1.05
C VAL A 163 -3.03 -19.02 0.05
N ASP A 164 -3.79 -19.73 0.89
CA ASP A 164 -3.26 -20.61 1.95
C ASP A 164 -4.33 -21.64 2.39
N ASP A 165 -3.98 -22.92 2.38
CA ASP A 165 -4.89 -24.01 2.78
C ASP A 165 -5.32 -23.93 4.27
N ARG A 166 -4.51 -23.29 5.12
CA ARG A 166 -4.79 -23.17 6.56
C ARG A 166 -6.09 -22.42 6.85
N PHE A 167 -6.49 -21.49 5.98
CA PHE A 167 -7.77 -20.81 6.11
C PHE A 167 -8.96 -21.74 5.95
N ARG A 168 -8.81 -22.80 5.15
CA ARG A 168 -9.85 -23.83 4.93
C ARG A 168 -9.76 -24.96 5.96
N SER A 169 -8.56 -25.44 6.26
CA SER A 169 -8.38 -26.60 7.15
C SER A 169 -8.64 -26.27 8.62
N ASN A 170 -8.42 -25.03 9.06
CA ASN A 170 -8.63 -24.60 10.44
C ASN A 170 -9.23 -23.17 10.53
N PRO A 171 -10.46 -22.96 10.02
CA PRO A 171 -11.03 -21.63 9.85
C PRO A 171 -11.16 -20.86 11.18
N SER A 172 -11.59 -21.54 12.25
CA SER A 172 -11.76 -20.91 13.57
C SER A 172 -10.48 -20.26 14.10
N ARG A 173 -9.31 -20.85 13.83
CA ARG A 173 -8.01 -20.35 14.25
C ARG A 173 -7.45 -19.31 13.30
N TYR A 174 -7.53 -19.56 11.99
CA TYR A 174 -6.81 -18.74 11.01
C TYR A 174 -7.63 -17.53 10.54
N ILE A 175 -8.96 -17.62 10.51
CA ILE A 175 -9.83 -16.48 10.20
C ILE A 175 -9.90 -15.51 11.39
N SER A 176 -9.79 -16.00 12.63
CA SER A 176 -9.77 -15.14 13.82
C SER A 176 -8.56 -14.21 13.91
N GLY A 177 -7.52 -14.43 13.09
CA GLY A 177 -6.38 -13.53 12.98
C GLY A 177 -6.61 -12.35 12.02
N LEU A 178 -7.55 -12.45 11.09
CA LEU A 178 -7.84 -11.41 10.09
C LEU A 178 -8.59 -10.22 10.73
N SER A 179 -8.61 -9.05 10.08
CA SER A 179 -9.42 -7.92 10.54
C SER A 179 -10.92 -8.23 10.47
N LYS A 180 -11.72 -7.74 11.43
CA LYS A 180 -13.17 -8.06 11.53
C LYS A 180 -13.93 -7.81 10.23
N TRP A 181 -13.62 -6.72 9.52
CA TRP A 181 -14.26 -6.37 8.24
C TRP A 181 -13.96 -7.38 7.13
N VAL A 182 -12.78 -8.02 7.15
CA VAL A 182 -12.42 -9.09 6.21
C VAL A 182 -13.15 -10.38 6.55
N ARG A 183 -13.19 -10.76 7.85
CA ARG A 183 -13.74 -12.05 8.31
C ARG A 183 -15.16 -12.33 7.82
N GLN A 184 -15.98 -11.28 7.74
CA GLN A 184 -17.39 -11.41 7.35
C GLN A 184 -17.59 -11.60 5.84
N GLN A 185 -16.55 -11.38 5.03
CA GLN A 185 -16.62 -11.39 3.56
C GLN A 185 -15.84 -12.57 2.95
N ILE A 186 -15.29 -13.48 3.78
CA ILE A 186 -14.48 -14.60 3.30
C ILE A 186 -15.34 -15.62 2.57
N GLN A 187 -14.91 -15.96 1.37
CA GLN A 187 -15.47 -17.04 0.55
C GLN A 187 -14.38 -18.06 0.26
N HIS A 188 -14.71 -19.34 0.43
CA HIS A 188 -13.76 -20.43 0.17
C HIS A 188 -14.06 -21.05 -1.18
N HIS A 189 -13.05 -21.10 -2.05
CA HIS A 189 -13.13 -21.78 -3.34
C HIS A 189 -12.27 -23.04 -3.32
N SER A 190 -12.85 -24.17 -3.73
CA SER A 190 -12.17 -25.46 -3.81
C SER A 190 -11.40 -25.66 -5.12
N THR A 191 -11.77 -24.92 -6.16
CA THR A 191 -11.17 -24.99 -7.49
C THR A 191 -10.73 -23.61 -7.95
N PHE A 192 -9.76 -23.58 -8.86
CA PHE A 192 -9.27 -22.34 -9.43
C PHE A 192 -10.31 -21.66 -10.32
N GLU A 193 -11.08 -22.46 -11.07
CA GLU A 193 -12.14 -21.99 -11.95
C GLU A 193 -13.24 -21.25 -11.16
N SER A 194 -13.71 -21.84 -10.05
CA SER A 194 -14.73 -21.20 -9.20
C SER A 194 -14.24 -19.87 -8.61
N ALA A 195 -12.96 -19.80 -8.21
CA ALA A 195 -12.38 -18.56 -7.71
C ALA A 195 -12.30 -17.49 -8.81
N LEU A 196 -11.95 -17.87 -10.04
CA LEU A 196 -11.90 -16.95 -11.18
C LEU A 196 -13.28 -16.44 -11.58
N GLU A 197 -14.30 -17.29 -11.60
CA GLU A 197 -15.68 -16.91 -11.90
C GLU A 197 -16.20 -15.90 -10.87
N SER A 198 -16.05 -16.21 -9.59
CA SER A 198 -16.44 -15.32 -8.50
C SER A 198 -15.74 -13.96 -8.58
N LEU A 199 -14.44 -13.97 -8.89
CA LEU A 199 -13.66 -12.75 -9.06
C LEU A 199 -14.10 -11.94 -10.28
N ALA A 200 -14.40 -12.60 -11.41
CA ALA A 200 -14.91 -11.94 -12.61
C ALA A 200 -16.29 -11.31 -12.38
N GLU A 201 -17.19 -11.99 -11.66
CA GLU A 201 -18.49 -11.44 -11.25
C GLU A 201 -18.33 -10.24 -10.33
N PHE A 202 -17.44 -10.34 -9.33
CA PHE A 202 -17.11 -9.26 -8.41
C PHE A 202 -16.60 -8.02 -9.18
N SER A 203 -15.61 -8.20 -10.05
CA SER A 203 -15.07 -7.10 -10.86
C SER A 203 -16.13 -6.46 -11.75
N LYS A 204 -16.96 -7.25 -12.45
CA LYS A 204 -18.05 -6.72 -13.29
C LYS A 204 -19.07 -5.93 -12.49
N LYS A 205 -19.44 -6.40 -11.29
CA LYS A 205 -20.38 -5.71 -10.40
C LYS A 205 -19.84 -4.32 -9.99
N HIS A 206 -18.57 -4.24 -9.62
CA HIS A 206 -17.97 -2.99 -9.15
C HIS A 206 -17.53 -2.04 -10.27
N GLN A 207 -17.25 -2.56 -11.47
CA GLN A 207 -16.97 -1.74 -12.64
C GLN A 207 -18.21 -0.95 -13.09
N LYS A 208 -19.39 -1.59 -13.15
CA LYS A 208 -20.66 -0.94 -13.52
C LYS A 208 -21.05 0.19 -12.57
N VAL A 209 -20.78 0.05 -11.27
CA VAL A 209 -21.07 1.09 -10.27
C VAL A 209 -20.18 2.31 -10.48
N ILE A 210 -18.94 2.12 -10.90
CA ILE A 210 -18.03 3.23 -11.20
C ILE A 210 -18.50 3.98 -12.46
N ASP A 211 -18.83 3.29 -13.54
CA ASP A 211 -19.21 3.92 -14.80
C ASP A 211 -20.47 4.78 -14.64
N VAL A 212 -21.50 4.25 -13.95
CA VAL A 212 -22.72 5.01 -13.59
C VAL A 212 -22.38 6.23 -12.72
N SER A 213 -21.53 6.08 -11.70
CA SER A 213 -21.14 7.22 -10.84
C SER A 213 -20.27 8.29 -11.53
N ARG A 214 -19.58 7.93 -12.63
CA ARG A 214 -18.77 8.86 -13.44
C ARG A 214 -19.64 9.59 -14.45
N GLU A 215 -20.63 8.90 -15.01
CA GLU A 215 -21.66 9.47 -15.88
C GLU A 215 -22.54 10.46 -15.10
N ASP A 216 -22.98 10.10 -13.90
CA ASP A 216 -23.75 11.00 -13.02
C ASP A 216 -22.92 12.24 -12.61
N ARG A 217 -21.63 12.07 -12.30
CA ARG A 217 -20.73 13.19 -12.00
C ARG A 217 -20.47 14.08 -13.21
N LYS A 218 -20.30 13.50 -14.41
CA LYS A 218 -20.21 14.28 -15.65
C LYS A 218 -21.50 15.04 -15.91
N PHE A 219 -22.66 14.43 -15.68
CA PHE A 219 -23.96 15.09 -15.83
C PHE A 219 -24.14 16.28 -14.88
N ILE A 220 -23.68 16.16 -13.63
CA ILE A 220 -23.70 17.25 -12.65
C ILE A 220 -22.73 18.36 -13.04
N GLN A 221 -21.53 18.03 -13.51
CA GLN A 221 -20.52 19.03 -13.93
C GLN A 221 -20.91 19.74 -15.23
N ASP A 222 -21.52 19.03 -16.18
CA ASP A 222 -22.04 19.60 -17.43
C ASP A 222 -23.25 20.50 -17.16
N SER A 223 -24.11 20.16 -16.20
CA SER A 223 -25.24 21.01 -15.80
C SER A 223 -24.85 22.23 -14.98
N GLU A 224 -23.82 22.16 -14.12
CA GLU A 224 -23.23 23.34 -13.45
C GLU A 224 -22.56 24.29 -14.45
N SER A 225 -21.81 23.76 -15.42
CA SER A 225 -21.18 24.57 -16.48
C SER A 225 -22.19 25.23 -17.43
N THR A 226 -23.40 24.69 -17.53
CA THR A 226 -24.50 25.30 -18.30
C THR A 226 -25.22 26.39 -17.51
N LEU A 227 -25.20 26.33 -16.16
CA LEU A 227 -25.87 27.31 -15.28
C LEU A 227 -25.01 28.55 -14.97
N GLU A 228 -23.68 28.50 -15.13
CA GLU A 228 -22.81 29.67 -14.93
C GLU A 228 -22.75 30.64 -16.13
N VAL A 229 -23.40 30.35 -17.26
CA VAL A 229 -23.30 31.19 -18.49
C VAL A 229 -24.47 32.18 -18.66
N THR A 230 -25.50 32.17 -17.82
CA THR A 230 -26.69 33.04 -18.02
C THR A 230 -26.88 34.23 -17.07
N CYS A 231 -25.91 34.59 -16.22
CA CYS A 231 -26.10 35.70 -15.27
C CYS A 231 -24.95 36.72 -15.26
N LEU A 232 -24.57 37.27 -16.42
CA LEU A 232 -23.83 38.53 -16.49
C LEU A 232 -24.29 39.36 -17.69
N LYS A 233 -25.40 40.07 -17.50
CA LYS A 233 -25.79 41.35 -18.12
C LYS A 233 -27.21 41.68 -17.63
N ASP A 234 -27.35 42.47 -16.56
CA ASP A 234 -27.60 43.90 -16.71
C ASP A 234 -27.69 44.64 -15.35
N SER A 235 -27.55 45.95 -15.47
CA SER A 235 -27.29 47.02 -14.50
C SER A 235 -28.26 47.22 -13.32
N SER A 236 -27.67 47.70 -12.20
CA SER A 236 -28.09 48.84 -11.34
C SER A 236 -29.49 48.88 -10.69
N LEU A 237 -29.54 48.86 -9.35
CA LEU A 237 -29.95 50.00 -8.48
C LEU A 237 -30.12 49.61 -7.00
N THR A 238 -29.57 50.48 -6.14
CA THR A 238 -29.76 50.70 -4.68
C THR A 238 -31.22 50.66 -4.19
N TYR A 239 -31.46 50.21 -2.95
CA TYR A 239 -32.21 50.95 -1.90
C TYR A 239 -32.10 50.30 -0.50
N LEU A 240 -32.10 51.17 0.52
CA LEU A 240 -31.91 50.98 1.96
C LEU A 240 -33.05 50.23 2.69
N SER A 241 -32.76 49.58 3.84
CA SER A 241 -33.08 50.15 5.17
C SER A 241 -32.85 49.18 6.35
N GLU A 242 -32.48 49.82 7.46
CA GLU A 242 -32.08 49.39 8.80
C GLU A 242 -33.17 48.66 9.61
N VAL A 243 -32.78 47.85 10.61
CA VAL A 243 -33.23 47.97 12.03
C VAL A 243 -32.17 47.36 12.98
N THR A 244 -31.46 48.26 13.67
CA THR A 244 -31.13 48.36 15.11
C THR A 244 -30.87 47.11 16.00
N SER A 245 -29.66 47.10 16.58
CA SER A 245 -29.11 46.43 17.79
C SER A 245 -29.73 46.95 19.12
N PRO A 246 -29.26 46.70 20.39
CA PRO A 246 -28.11 45.92 20.91
C PRO A 246 -28.37 45.13 22.23
N LEU A 247 -27.35 44.43 22.78
CA LEU A 247 -26.81 44.64 24.15
C LEU A 247 -25.74 43.60 24.54
N ALA A 248 -24.57 44.11 24.91
CA ALA A 248 -23.54 43.53 25.80
C ALA A 248 -23.37 44.55 26.97
N PRO A 249 -22.45 44.45 27.96
CA PRO A 249 -21.36 43.49 28.17
C PRO A 249 -21.13 43.04 29.64
N GLU A 250 -20.15 42.17 29.89
CA GLU A 250 -19.03 42.47 30.80
C GLU A 250 -17.89 41.42 30.69
N ASN A 251 -16.68 41.94 30.56
CA ASN A 251 -15.33 41.33 30.61
C ASN A 251 -14.63 42.02 31.82
N PRO A 252 -13.41 41.69 32.33
CA PRO A 252 -12.26 41.18 31.56
C PRO A 252 -11.22 40.29 32.33
N ARG A 253 -10.19 39.85 31.57
CA ARG A 253 -8.71 39.88 31.84
C ARG A 253 -8.04 38.54 31.47
N LYS A 254 -6.84 38.47 30.89
CA LYS A 254 -5.97 39.35 30.09
C LYS A 254 -4.76 38.47 29.64
N ASP A 255 -3.97 38.99 28.70
CA ASP A 255 -2.60 38.58 28.29
C ASP A 255 -2.48 37.58 27.14
N GLU A 256 -1.58 37.72 26.16
CA GLU A 256 -0.86 38.84 25.54
C GLU A 256 -0.23 38.26 24.25
N ALA A 257 -0.18 39.04 23.17
CA ALA A 257 0.30 38.60 21.85
C ALA A 257 1.78 38.96 21.62
N LYS A 258 2.46 38.22 20.73
CA LYS A 258 3.52 38.78 19.87
C LYS A 258 3.73 37.94 18.61
N ALA A 259 3.44 38.56 17.47
CA ALA A 259 3.86 38.14 16.14
C ALA A 259 5.04 39.00 15.67
N ARG A 260 5.95 38.42 14.86
CA ARG A 260 6.79 39.16 13.90
C ARG A 260 7.08 38.28 12.68
N VAL A 261 6.96 38.93 11.52
CA VAL A 261 7.24 38.48 10.15
C VAL A 261 8.59 39.10 9.72
N HIS A 262 9.40 38.40 8.91
CA HIS A 262 10.08 38.95 7.73
C HIS A 262 10.78 37.88 6.86
N GLU A 263 11.11 38.30 5.63
CA GLU A 263 11.27 37.59 4.37
C GLU A 263 12.68 37.02 4.03
N HIS A 264 12.68 36.16 2.99
CA HIS A 264 13.66 35.89 1.93
C HIS A 264 15.12 36.42 2.00
N GLN A 265 16.12 35.52 1.80
CA GLN A 265 16.97 35.52 0.58
C GLN A 265 17.91 34.29 0.45
N CYS A 266 18.17 33.92 -0.81
CA CYS A 266 19.01 32.84 -1.33
C CYS A 266 20.48 33.28 -1.49
N HIS A 267 21.45 32.41 -1.20
CA HIS A 267 22.85 32.50 -1.69
C HIS A 267 23.38 31.13 -2.14
N LYS A 268 23.82 31.04 -3.40
CA LYS A 268 24.61 29.94 -4.00
C LYS A 268 26.07 30.04 -3.54
N ILE A 269 26.69 28.94 -3.12
CA ILE A 269 28.15 28.74 -3.26
C ILE A 269 28.46 27.27 -3.62
N THR A 270 29.08 27.15 -4.79
CA THR A 270 29.74 25.99 -5.41
C THR A 270 30.96 25.55 -4.62
N LYS A 271 31.22 24.24 -4.47
CA LYS A 271 32.57 23.63 -4.51
C LYS A 271 32.51 22.11 -4.39
N SER A 272 32.99 21.43 -5.43
CA SER A 272 33.46 20.04 -5.43
C SER A 272 34.65 19.83 -4.48
N PRO A 273 34.92 18.59 -4.07
CA PRO A 273 36.28 18.10 -4.23
C PRO A 273 36.41 16.70 -4.83
N SER A 274 37.55 16.56 -5.48
CA SER A 274 38.15 15.51 -6.26
C SER A 274 38.60 14.27 -5.48
N LEU A 275 38.68 13.16 -6.24
CA LEU A 275 39.48 11.95 -6.02
C LEU A 275 40.92 12.20 -5.54
N PRO A 276 41.52 11.19 -4.91
CA PRO A 276 42.88 10.78 -5.29
C PRO A 276 42.97 9.33 -5.81
N ARG A 277 43.81 9.15 -6.84
CA ARG A 277 44.34 7.89 -7.39
C ARG A 277 45.63 7.47 -6.66
N GLY A 278 45.96 6.17 -6.75
CA GLY A 278 47.32 5.58 -6.59
C GLY A 278 47.26 4.24 -5.85
N ILE A 279 47.11 3.05 -6.49
CA ILE A 279 48.13 2.17 -7.15
C ILE A 279 49.43 2.04 -6.29
N ILE A 280 49.86 0.88 -5.75
CA ILE A 280 50.57 -0.26 -6.41
C ILE A 280 50.87 -1.42 -5.39
N SER A 281 50.82 -2.66 -5.93
CA SER A 281 51.49 -3.96 -5.62
C SER A 281 51.37 -4.75 -4.31
N ARG A 282 50.79 -5.96 -4.49
CA ARG A 282 51.31 -7.33 -4.24
C ARG A 282 52.50 -7.54 -3.28
N LYS A 283 52.31 -8.45 -2.32
CA LYS A 283 53.20 -9.61 -2.07
C LYS A 283 52.46 -10.74 -1.31
N GLU A 284 52.79 -11.97 -1.72
CA GLU A 284 52.40 -13.26 -1.15
C GLU A 284 52.94 -13.47 0.28
N GLY A 285 52.36 -14.43 1.02
CA GLY A 285 53.04 -15.12 2.12
C GLY A 285 52.14 -15.64 3.24
N ASP A 286 51.85 -16.95 3.16
CA ASP A 286 51.73 -17.94 4.24
C ASP A 286 50.66 -17.86 5.36
N ASP A 287 49.87 -18.94 5.41
CA ASP A 287 49.15 -19.48 6.58
C ASP A 287 50.14 -19.81 7.74
N PRO A 288 49.66 -19.90 8.99
CA PRO A 288 49.26 -21.22 9.48
C PRO A 288 48.01 -21.27 10.39
N VAL A 289 47.36 -22.42 10.26
CA VAL A 289 46.44 -23.10 11.18
C VAL A 289 46.86 -23.00 12.65
N LEU A 290 45.91 -22.67 13.55
CA LEU A 290 45.91 -23.13 14.94
C LEU A 290 44.46 -23.33 15.43
N PHE A 291 44.19 -24.59 15.80
CA PHE A 291 43.22 -25.21 16.72
C PHE A 291 41.96 -24.45 17.16
#